data_AF-A0A817CGJ2-F1
#
_entry.id   AF-A0A817CGJ2-F1
#
_cell.length_a   1.000
_cell.length_b   1.000
_cell.length_c   1.000
_cell.angle_alpha   90.00
_cell.angle_beta   90.00
_cell.angle_gamma   90.00
#
_symmetry.space_group_name_H-M   'P 1'
#
loop_
_entity.id
_entity.type
_entity.pdbx_description
1 polymer ?
#
loop_
_entity_poly.entity_id
_entity_poly.type
_entity_poly.pdbx_seq_one_letter_code
_entity_poly.pdbx_strand_id
1 'polypeptide(L)'
;MKTLEPDQISLLLNNKGCEHALYLSYICENLRQFGDYSLVTNRLTTYPQTIEELLNVLLNEVYAIIDNQSLVDAFFKLLIISTVGILESDIVNLLQHFMNKTTDENNQILINRMIWSTLQRHMKTFLDTTWMDGHQLVIYRHASIEQILRKRCLKENADEIRSLNSFMAQFYHKYSTIKDFSFRRIPYHYEQAHMYKELVAYLRSSESRGVSRTDRQAYLRRRRCTKQLSFTDDPFNQRAYLCHICAMQFKLGPYTMAKSSCLICTNMIMGGNMTQTNALRREARVCQKHGSIGYPHSIQCIICKSLRPKVTGTAPSVTDPVPLNICFDCWFAGGAIPRCCGFELE
;
A
#
# COMPACT_ATOMS: atom_id res chain seq x y z
N MET A 1 38.60 -2.79 26.24
CA MET A 1 37.90 -3.44 25.11
C MET A 1 37.40 -4.79 25.64
N LYS A 2 36.11 -5.14 25.54
CA LYS A 2 35.60 -6.43 26.05
C LYS A 2 36.07 -7.54 25.09
N THR A 3 36.73 -8.58 25.59
CA THR A 3 37.33 -9.66 24.78
C THR A 3 37.03 -11.02 25.36
N LEU A 4 36.45 -11.92 24.56
CA LEU A 4 36.16 -13.31 24.93
C LEU A 4 37.43 -14.08 25.28
N GLU A 5 37.38 -14.86 26.34
CA GLU A 5 38.45 -15.79 26.71
C GLU A 5 38.52 -16.96 25.71
N PRO A 6 39.67 -17.62 25.52
CA PRO A 6 39.83 -18.72 24.57
C PRO A 6 38.79 -19.85 24.75
N ASP A 7 38.45 -20.17 26.00
CA ASP A 7 37.46 -21.19 26.33
C ASP A 7 36.05 -20.76 25.93
N GLN A 8 35.71 -19.48 26.11
CA GLN A 8 34.43 -18.89 25.70
C GLN A 8 34.30 -18.85 24.17
N ILE A 9 35.38 -18.55 23.46
CA ILE A 9 35.43 -18.61 22.00
C ILE A 9 35.20 -20.04 21.53
N SER A 10 35.88 -21.01 22.14
CA SER A 10 35.72 -22.43 21.80
C SER A 10 34.28 -22.89 22.04
N LEU A 11 33.68 -22.49 23.16
CA LEU A 11 32.29 -22.82 23.49
C LEU A 11 31.30 -22.22 22.49
N LEU A 12 31.54 -20.98 22.06
CA LEU A 12 30.75 -20.33 21.01
C LEU A 12 30.88 -21.07 19.68
N LEU A 13 32.10 -21.34 19.22
CA LEU A 13 32.36 -21.98 17.93
C LEU A 13 31.87 -23.43 17.85
N ASN A 14 31.78 -24.12 19.00
CA ASN A 14 31.22 -25.47 19.10
C ASN A 14 29.68 -25.51 19.00
N ASN A 15 28.99 -24.37 19.08
CA ASN A 15 27.55 -24.32 18.86
C ASN A 15 27.27 -24.44 17.35
N LYS A 16 26.46 -25.46 16.96
CA LYS A 16 26.09 -25.72 15.56
C LYS A 16 25.51 -24.50 14.84
N GLY A 17 24.78 -23.63 15.55
CA GLY A 17 24.23 -22.41 14.96
C GLY A 17 25.32 -21.47 14.41
N CYS A 18 26.53 -21.50 14.97
CA CYS A 18 27.65 -20.66 14.58
C CYS A 18 28.25 -21.02 13.21
N GLU A 19 27.88 -22.15 12.62
CA GLU A 19 28.18 -22.43 11.20
C GLU A 19 27.56 -21.39 10.26
N HIS A 20 26.49 -20.71 10.70
CA HIS A 20 25.83 -19.66 9.95
C HIS A 20 26.28 -18.26 10.39
N ALA A 21 26.88 -17.48 9.49
CA ALA A 21 27.44 -16.15 9.80
C ALA A 21 26.45 -15.18 10.48
N LEU A 22 25.17 -15.22 10.07
CA LEU A 22 24.11 -14.40 10.67
C LEU A 22 23.88 -14.72 12.15
N TYR A 23 23.97 -16.00 12.54
CA TYR A 23 23.82 -16.45 13.93
C TYR A 23 24.91 -15.84 14.80
N LEU A 24 26.17 -15.94 14.36
CA LEU A 24 27.32 -15.32 15.01
C LEU A 24 27.15 -13.80 15.14
N SER A 25 26.67 -13.13 14.10
CA SER A 25 26.41 -11.68 14.14
C SER A 25 25.41 -11.31 15.24
N TYR A 26 24.33 -12.07 15.40
CA TYR A 26 23.34 -11.82 16.45
C TYR A 26 23.88 -12.08 17.85
N ILE A 27 24.62 -13.19 18.05
CA ILE A 27 25.25 -13.46 19.34
C ILE A 27 26.25 -12.37 19.69
N CYS A 28 27.14 -12.00 18.77
CA CYS A 28 28.12 -10.95 19.01
C CYS A 28 27.46 -9.62 19.39
N GLU A 29 26.39 -9.23 18.70
CA GLU A 29 25.64 -8.01 19.03
C GLU A 29 24.93 -8.13 20.39
N ASN A 30 24.36 -9.29 20.75
CA ASN A 30 23.75 -9.51 22.06
C ASN A 30 24.78 -9.51 23.19
N LEU A 31 25.93 -10.19 23.02
CA LEU A 31 27.05 -10.18 23.97
C LEU A 31 27.66 -8.79 24.13
N ARG A 32 27.70 -7.99 23.05
CA ARG A 32 28.14 -6.59 23.11
C ARG A 32 27.22 -5.76 24.01
N GLN A 33 25.91 -6.04 24.00
CA GLN A 33 24.92 -5.39 24.85
C GLN A 33 24.89 -5.98 26.26
N PHE A 34 25.37 -7.21 26.44
CA PHE A 34 25.43 -7.89 27.74
C PHE A 34 26.41 -7.15 28.68
N GLY A 35 25.86 -6.69 29.81
CA GLY A 35 26.57 -5.85 30.77
C GLY A 35 27.52 -6.63 31.67
N ASP A 36 27.11 -7.82 32.10
CA ASP A 36 27.78 -8.61 33.13
C ASP A 36 28.68 -9.70 32.52
N TYR A 37 29.99 -9.49 32.58
CA TYR A 37 30.95 -10.41 31.99
C TYR A 37 31.05 -11.74 32.73
N SER A 38 30.73 -11.76 34.03
CA SER A 38 30.85 -12.96 34.88
C SER A 38 29.87 -14.07 34.47
N LEU A 39 28.75 -13.68 33.85
CA LEU A 39 27.69 -14.60 33.42
C LEU A 39 27.80 -15.01 31.94
N VAL A 40 28.81 -14.53 31.20
CA VAL A 40 28.96 -14.79 29.77
C VAL A 40 29.07 -16.27 29.46
N THR A 41 29.89 -17.01 30.22
CA THR A 41 30.07 -18.45 30.02
C THR A 41 28.75 -19.21 30.21
N ASN A 42 27.99 -18.89 31.27
CA ASN A 42 26.67 -19.48 31.52
C ASN A 42 25.64 -19.12 30.46
N ARG A 43 25.78 -17.95 29.83
CA ARG A 43 24.88 -17.51 28.77
C ARG A 43 25.22 -18.13 27.42
N LEU A 44 26.51 -18.35 27.16
CA LEU A 44 26.96 -19.04 25.95
C LEU A 44 26.46 -20.50 25.91
N THR A 45 26.36 -21.18 27.06
CA THR A 45 25.84 -22.55 27.15
C THR A 45 24.33 -22.65 26.98
N THR A 46 23.58 -21.56 27.18
CA THR A 46 22.11 -21.54 27.03
C THR A 46 21.65 -21.10 25.65
N TYR A 47 22.55 -20.62 24.78
CA TYR A 47 22.16 -20.26 23.43
C TYR A 47 21.67 -21.50 22.65
N PRO A 48 20.55 -21.35 21.92
CA PRO A 48 19.97 -22.46 21.17
C PRO A 48 20.89 -22.89 20.01
N GLN A 49 20.50 -23.90 19.23
CA GLN A 49 21.35 -24.38 18.13
C GLN A 49 20.90 -23.87 16.75
N THR A 50 19.77 -23.15 16.71
CA THR A 50 19.20 -22.64 15.46
C THR A 50 18.97 -21.13 15.51
N ILE A 51 19.01 -20.47 14.35
CA ILE A 51 18.73 -19.02 14.23
C ILE A 51 17.31 -18.67 14.65
N GLU A 52 16.32 -19.52 14.32
CA GLU A 52 14.92 -19.27 14.66
C GLU A 52 14.70 -19.28 16.17
N GLU A 53 15.28 -20.24 16.88
CA GLU A 53 15.25 -20.28 18.35
C GLU A 53 16.03 -19.11 18.95
N LEU A 54 17.21 -18.76 18.41
CA LEU A 54 18.00 -17.64 18.91
C LEU A 54 17.21 -16.34 18.81
N LEU A 55 16.61 -16.07 17.65
CA LEU A 55 15.82 -14.86 17.45
C LEU A 55 14.59 -14.83 18.38
N ASN A 56 13.97 -15.97 18.67
CA ASN A 56 12.90 -16.04 19.67
C ASN A 56 13.37 -15.74 21.10
N VAL A 57 14.55 -16.26 21.49
CA VAL A 57 15.16 -15.96 22.80
C VAL A 57 15.45 -14.46 22.90
N LEU A 58 16.16 -13.90 21.92
CA LEU A 58 16.50 -12.48 21.88
C LEU A 58 15.26 -11.60 21.90
N LEU A 59 14.19 -12.03 21.23
CA LEU A 59 12.95 -11.28 21.18
C LEU A 59 12.23 -11.32 22.54
N ASN A 60 12.21 -12.47 23.23
CA ASN A 60 11.68 -12.59 24.59
C ASN A 60 12.41 -11.66 25.57
N GLU A 61 13.72 -11.50 25.41
CA GLU A 61 14.50 -10.56 26.22
C GLU A 61 14.10 -9.11 25.96
N VAL A 62 13.87 -8.74 24.71
CA VAL A 62 13.34 -7.41 24.37
C VAL A 62 11.99 -7.16 25.05
N TYR A 63 11.07 -8.13 25.02
CA TYR A 63 9.77 -8.03 25.72
C TYR A 63 9.90 -8.01 27.25
N ALA A 64 10.95 -8.60 27.82
CA ALA A 64 11.18 -8.59 29.26
C ALA A 64 11.76 -7.25 29.74
N ILE A 65 12.52 -6.56 28.89
CA ILE A 65 13.14 -5.27 29.22
C ILE A 65 12.16 -4.11 29.03
N ILE A 66 11.24 -4.23 28.06
CA ILE A 66 10.29 -3.16 27.75
C ILE A 66 9.00 -3.40 28.52
N ASP A 67 8.72 -2.55 29.51
CA ASP A 67 7.52 -2.61 30.37
C ASP A 67 6.20 -2.57 29.59
N ASN A 68 6.23 -2.22 28.30
CA ASN A 68 5.08 -2.10 27.42
C ASN A 68 5.16 -3.07 26.23
N GLN A 69 4.77 -4.32 26.46
CA GLN A 69 4.79 -5.37 25.43
C GLN A 69 3.89 -5.06 24.23
N SER A 70 2.73 -4.43 24.47
CA SER A 70 1.78 -4.08 23.40
C SER A 70 2.36 -3.06 22.42
N LEU A 71 3.23 -2.16 22.89
CA LEU A 71 3.95 -1.22 22.04
C LEU A 71 4.97 -1.92 21.13
N VAL A 72 5.70 -2.92 21.64
CA VAL A 72 6.65 -3.72 20.86
C VAL A 72 5.90 -4.52 19.79
N ASP A 73 4.79 -5.15 20.17
CA ASP A 73 3.92 -5.88 19.25
C ASP A 73 3.36 -4.95 18.17
N ALA A 74 2.85 -3.77 18.55
CA ALA A 74 2.35 -2.79 17.61
C ALA A 74 3.42 -2.39 16.59
N PHE A 75 4.63 -2.07 17.05
CA PHE A 75 5.73 -1.71 16.17
C PHE A 75 6.06 -2.83 15.18
N PHE A 76 6.25 -4.06 15.65
CA PHE A 76 6.56 -5.17 14.76
C PHE A 76 5.43 -5.47 13.78
N LYS A 77 4.17 -5.47 14.22
CA LYS A 77 3.01 -5.64 13.33
C LYS A 77 2.99 -4.61 12.21
N LEU A 78 3.20 -3.34 12.54
CA LEU A 78 3.21 -2.26 11.54
C LEU A 78 4.41 -2.39 10.58
N LEU A 79 5.58 -2.77 11.10
CA LEU A 79 6.77 -2.99 10.28
C LEU A 79 6.58 -4.17 9.31
N ILE A 80 5.94 -5.26 9.74
CA ILE A 80 5.66 -6.44 8.90
C ILE A 80 4.77 -6.03 7.72
N ILE A 81 3.76 -5.20 7.99
CA ILE A 81 2.78 -4.80 6.98
C ILE A 81 3.34 -3.75 6.02
N SER A 82 4.32 -2.94 6.46
CA SER A 82 4.92 -1.86 5.67
C SER A 82 5.63 -2.33 4.40
N THR A 83 6.11 -3.59 4.33
CA THR A 83 6.86 -4.25 3.24
C THR A 83 8.21 -3.64 2.83
N VAL A 84 8.36 -2.32 2.86
CA VAL A 84 9.59 -1.61 2.47
C VAL A 84 10.29 -0.99 3.68
N GLY A 85 9.57 -0.78 4.77
CA GLY A 85 10.06 -0.11 5.97
C GLY A 85 9.30 1.18 6.28
N ILE A 86 9.45 1.62 7.52
CA ILE A 86 8.75 2.81 8.03
C ILE A 86 9.72 3.98 8.09
N LEU A 87 9.28 5.15 7.64
CA LEU A 87 10.05 6.39 7.78
C LEU A 87 10.35 6.66 9.24
N GLU A 88 11.63 6.86 9.58
CA GLU A 88 12.03 7.15 10.96
C GLU A 88 11.32 8.39 11.53
N SER A 89 11.07 9.39 10.68
CA SER A 89 10.32 10.60 11.02
C SER A 89 8.84 10.34 11.37
N ASP A 90 8.24 9.27 10.83
CA ASP A 90 6.83 8.95 11.02
C ASP A 90 6.60 7.93 12.14
N ILE A 91 7.62 7.19 12.61
CA ILE A 91 7.44 6.05 13.55
C ILE A 91 6.71 6.48 14.83
N VAL A 92 7.13 7.56 15.47
CA VAL A 92 6.52 8.03 16.73
C VAL A 92 5.05 8.36 16.51
N ASN A 93 4.73 9.12 15.45
CA ASN A 93 3.36 9.49 15.12
C ASN A 93 2.52 8.27 14.74
N LEU A 94 3.08 7.35 13.96
CA LEU A 94 2.44 6.11 13.53
C LEU A 94 2.06 5.25 14.73
N LEU A 95 3.00 5.01 15.64
CA LEU A 95 2.75 4.24 16.86
C LEU A 95 1.73 4.95 17.75
N GLN A 96 1.82 6.27 17.91
CA GLN A 96 0.89 7.04 18.74
C GLN A 96 -0.55 6.89 18.23
N HIS A 97 -0.75 7.06 16.91
CA HIS A 97 -2.06 6.91 16.29
C HIS A 97 -2.59 5.48 16.34
N PHE A 98 -1.70 4.49 16.23
CA PHE A 98 -2.08 3.09 16.31
C PHE A 98 -2.53 2.73 17.72
N MET A 99 -1.69 3.03 18.73
CA MET A 99 -1.97 2.72 20.13
C MET A 99 -3.27 3.39 20.58
N ASN A 100 -3.45 4.69 20.32
CA ASN A 100 -4.66 5.42 20.70
C ASN A 100 -5.94 4.88 20.05
N LYS A 101 -5.85 4.21 18.89
CA LYS A 101 -6.99 3.56 18.25
C LYS A 101 -7.32 2.21 18.89
N THR A 102 -6.33 1.56 19.50
CA THR A 102 -6.46 0.21 20.08
C THR A 102 -6.65 0.21 21.59
N THR A 103 -6.29 1.28 22.30
CA THR A 103 -6.42 1.42 23.75
C THR A 103 -7.64 2.25 24.11
N ASP A 104 -8.32 1.91 25.21
CA ASP A 104 -9.41 2.72 25.77
C ASP A 104 -8.97 4.18 26.02
N GLU A 105 -9.89 5.12 25.87
CA GLU A 105 -9.62 6.57 25.95
C GLU A 105 -8.93 7.00 27.26
N ASN A 106 -9.13 6.23 28.33
CA ASN A 106 -8.53 6.48 29.65
C ASN A 106 -7.07 6.01 29.79
N ASN A 107 -6.56 5.21 28.84
CA ASN A 107 -5.22 4.60 28.87
C ASN A 107 -4.37 4.99 27.65
N GLN A 108 -4.51 6.23 27.17
CA GLN A 108 -3.68 6.72 26.08
C GLN A 108 -2.20 6.79 26.50
N ILE A 109 -1.37 6.02 25.81
CA ILE A 109 0.08 6.01 26.02
C ILE A 109 0.67 7.15 25.22
N LEU A 110 1.34 8.09 25.87
CA LEU A 110 2.11 9.13 25.18
C LEU A 110 3.46 8.57 24.73
N ILE A 111 3.62 8.37 23.43
CA ILE A 111 4.85 7.89 22.80
C ILE A 111 5.68 9.10 22.41
N ASN A 112 6.78 9.31 23.10
CA ASN A 112 7.75 10.36 22.80
C ASN A 112 9.02 9.77 22.17
N ARG A 113 9.92 10.65 21.70
CA ARG A 113 11.20 10.24 21.11
C ARG A 113 12.09 9.45 22.07
N MET A 114 12.01 9.70 23.37
CA MET A 114 12.79 8.95 24.36
C MET A 114 12.35 7.50 24.42
N ILE A 115 11.05 7.22 24.51
CA ILE A 115 10.50 5.86 24.45
C ILE A 115 10.93 5.17 23.16
N TRP A 116 10.79 5.83 22.01
CA TRP A 116 11.25 5.28 20.73
C TRP A 116 12.75 4.98 20.74
N SER A 117 13.60 5.88 21.24
CA SER A 117 15.04 5.66 21.31
C SER A 117 15.42 4.46 22.19
N THR A 118 14.66 4.22 23.27
CA THR A 118 14.84 3.07 24.15
C THR A 118 14.46 1.79 23.40
N LEU A 119 13.28 1.78 22.77
CA LEU A 119 12.82 0.68 21.93
C LEU A 119 13.84 0.34 20.84
N GLN A 120 14.28 1.33 20.07
CA GLN A 120 15.25 1.16 18.97
C GLN A 120 16.58 0.58 19.47
N ARG A 121 17.04 1.00 20.65
CA ARG A 121 18.26 0.48 21.27
C ARG A 121 18.17 -1.01 21.56
N HIS A 122 17.07 -1.45 22.17
CA HIS A 122 16.84 -2.86 22.49
C HIS A 122 16.51 -3.70 21.25
N MET A 123 15.87 -3.10 20.25
CA MET A 123 15.55 -3.75 18.98
C MET A 123 16.68 -3.68 17.94
N LYS A 124 17.85 -3.10 18.29
CA LYS A 124 18.96 -2.91 17.35
C LYS A 124 19.46 -4.22 16.75
N THR A 125 19.30 -5.36 17.41
CA THR A 125 19.61 -6.68 16.86
C THR A 125 18.72 -7.04 15.66
N PHE A 126 17.47 -6.59 15.67
CA PHE A 126 16.45 -6.92 14.67
C PHE A 126 16.35 -5.89 13.54
N LEU A 127 16.70 -4.64 13.84
CA LEU A 127 16.45 -3.51 12.97
C LEU A 127 17.72 -3.01 12.30
N ASP A 128 17.53 -2.46 11.13
CA ASP A 128 18.53 -1.67 10.41
C ASP A 128 17.90 -0.39 9.86
N THR A 129 18.75 0.54 9.47
CA THR A 129 18.35 1.78 8.82
C THR A 129 18.91 1.85 7.43
N THR A 130 18.05 2.09 6.44
CA THR A 130 18.45 2.29 5.04
C THR A 130 18.02 3.65 4.52
N TRP A 131 18.69 4.14 3.49
CA TRP A 131 18.34 5.39 2.82
C TRP A 131 17.65 5.09 1.49
N MET A 132 16.44 5.60 1.32
CA MET A 132 15.67 5.43 0.08
C MET A 132 14.92 6.72 -0.23
N ASP A 133 15.00 7.18 -1.48
CA ASP A 133 14.37 8.41 -1.95
C ASP A 133 14.71 9.65 -1.10
N GLY A 134 15.93 9.70 -0.54
CA GLY A 134 16.38 10.81 0.33
C GLY A 134 15.88 10.75 1.77
N HIS A 135 15.29 9.63 2.18
CA HIS A 135 14.73 9.46 3.52
C HIS A 135 15.28 8.21 4.22
N GLN A 136 15.42 8.30 5.54
CA GLN A 136 15.85 7.19 6.38
C GLN A 136 14.65 6.31 6.75
N LEU A 137 14.78 5.03 6.45
CA LEU A 137 13.78 3.99 6.72
C LEU A 137 14.30 3.03 7.76
N VAL A 138 13.42 2.64 8.68
CA VAL A 138 13.64 1.52 9.58
C VAL A 138 13.10 0.26 8.91
N ILE A 139 13.98 -0.72 8.76
CA ILE A 139 13.73 -2.01 8.12
C ILE A 139 14.19 -3.15 9.02
N TYR A 140 13.86 -4.38 8.63
CA TYR A 140 14.52 -5.55 9.19
C TYR A 140 15.96 -5.62 8.73
N ARG A 141 16.86 -6.01 9.64
CA ARG A 141 18.25 -6.33 9.27
C ARG A 141 18.33 -7.53 8.31
N HIS A 142 17.39 -8.46 8.42
CA HIS A 142 17.37 -9.67 7.59
C HIS A 142 15.95 -10.22 7.42
N ALA A 143 15.67 -10.82 6.25
CA ALA A 143 14.35 -11.34 5.91
C ALA A 143 13.86 -12.47 6.84
N SER A 144 14.77 -13.24 7.44
CA SER A 144 14.41 -14.28 8.43
C SER A 144 13.73 -13.72 9.67
N ILE A 145 14.09 -12.49 10.08
CA ILE A 145 13.45 -11.82 11.22
C ILE A 145 11.98 -11.53 10.90
N GLU A 146 11.69 -11.03 9.70
CA GLU A 146 10.32 -10.78 9.28
C GLU A 146 9.49 -12.07 9.34
N GLN A 147 10.02 -13.19 8.84
CA GLN A 147 9.32 -14.48 8.85
C GLN A 147 8.95 -14.92 10.27
N ILE A 148 9.88 -14.81 11.22
CA ILE A 148 9.67 -15.20 12.61
C ILE A 148 8.66 -14.27 13.29
N LEU A 149 8.82 -12.95 13.11
CA LEU A 149 7.89 -11.97 13.65
C LEU A 149 6.49 -12.12 13.05
N ARG A 150 6.38 -12.45 11.76
CA ARG A 150 5.09 -12.71 11.10
C ARG A 150 4.37 -13.91 11.73
N LYS A 151 5.08 -15.03 11.93
CA LYS A 151 4.52 -16.21 12.61
C LYS A 151 4.07 -15.88 14.04
N ARG A 152 4.88 -15.11 14.77
CA ARG A 152 4.63 -14.81 16.20
C ARG A 152 3.58 -13.74 16.43
N CYS A 153 3.71 -12.59 15.79
CA CYS A 153 2.89 -11.39 16.04
C CYS A 153 1.56 -11.42 15.29
N LEU A 154 1.52 -11.95 14.06
CA LEU A 154 0.31 -11.93 13.23
C LEU A 154 -0.41 -13.27 13.17
N LYS A 155 0.27 -14.39 13.47
CA LYS A 155 -0.29 -15.76 13.43
C LYS A 155 -1.07 -16.07 12.14
N GLU A 156 -0.70 -15.42 11.04
CA GLU A 156 -1.39 -15.49 9.74
C GLU A 156 -2.89 -15.14 9.78
N ASN A 157 -3.31 -14.33 10.76
CA ASN A 157 -4.69 -13.87 10.86
C ASN A 157 -5.01 -12.84 9.74
N ALA A 158 -5.77 -13.29 8.75
CA ALA A 158 -6.13 -12.48 7.59
C ALA A 158 -6.92 -11.21 7.94
N ASP A 159 -7.79 -11.26 8.94
CA ASP A 159 -8.62 -10.11 9.36
C ASP A 159 -7.77 -9.06 10.09
N GLU A 160 -6.83 -9.51 10.93
CA GLU A 160 -5.87 -8.61 11.58
C GLU A 160 -4.96 -7.95 10.54
N ILE A 161 -4.42 -8.72 9.59
CA ILE A 161 -3.63 -8.19 8.47
C ILE A 161 -4.41 -7.15 7.67
N ARG A 162 -5.69 -7.41 7.39
CA ARG A 162 -6.57 -6.47 6.68
C ARG A 162 -6.80 -5.19 7.48
N SER A 163 -7.06 -5.31 8.79
CA SER A 163 -7.23 -4.17 9.71
C SER A 163 -5.98 -3.31 9.79
N LEU A 164 -4.80 -3.93 9.89
CA LEU A 164 -3.51 -3.23 9.89
C LEU A 164 -3.26 -2.51 8.57
N ASN A 165 -3.54 -3.14 7.42
CA ASN A 165 -3.44 -2.47 6.12
C ASN A 165 -4.43 -1.31 6.00
N SER A 166 -5.65 -1.47 6.50
CA SER A 166 -6.63 -0.38 6.55
C SER A 166 -6.09 0.82 7.35
N PHE A 167 -5.50 0.55 8.51
CA PHE A 167 -4.85 1.57 9.33
C PHE A 167 -3.67 2.24 8.61
N MET A 168 -2.75 1.47 8.03
CA MET A 168 -1.59 2.01 7.31
C MET A 168 -2.02 2.88 6.13
N ALA A 169 -3.05 2.47 5.37
CA ALA A 169 -3.58 3.26 4.27
C ALA A 169 -4.12 4.62 4.77
N GLN A 170 -4.91 4.61 5.84
CA GLN A 170 -5.44 5.84 6.44
C GLN A 170 -4.34 6.73 7.01
N PHE A 171 -3.31 6.13 7.63
CA PHE A 171 -2.17 6.85 8.17
C PHE A 171 -1.38 7.56 7.07
N TYR A 172 -0.97 6.86 6.02
CA TYR A 172 -0.21 7.48 4.93
C TYR A 172 -1.01 8.54 4.19
N HIS A 173 -2.32 8.33 4.04
CA HIS A 173 -3.20 9.30 3.39
C HIS A 173 -3.29 10.60 4.22
N LYS A 174 -3.54 10.50 5.53
CA LYS A 174 -3.85 11.66 6.38
C LYS A 174 -2.65 12.25 7.12
N TYR A 175 -1.82 11.41 7.74
CA TYR A 175 -0.88 11.82 8.79
C TYR A 175 0.60 11.76 8.39
N SER A 176 0.97 11.04 7.32
CA SER A 176 2.38 10.94 6.94
C SER A 176 2.97 12.31 6.57
N THR A 177 4.18 12.55 7.08
CA THR A 177 4.92 13.81 6.90
C THR A 177 5.41 13.99 5.46
N ILE A 178 5.78 12.90 4.79
CA ILE A 178 6.34 12.92 3.45
C ILE A 178 5.33 12.31 2.46
N LYS A 179 4.65 13.18 1.72
CA LYS A 179 3.62 12.77 0.74
C LYS A 179 4.20 11.95 -0.41
N ASP A 180 5.40 12.29 -0.88
CA ASP A 180 6.05 11.61 -2.00
C ASP A 180 6.32 10.13 -1.70
N PHE A 181 6.81 9.86 -0.48
CA PHE A 181 7.00 8.51 0.01
C PHE A 181 5.67 7.73 0.04
N SER A 182 4.60 8.39 0.51
CA SER A 182 3.28 7.80 0.71
C SER A 182 2.57 7.39 -0.59
N PHE A 183 2.87 8.03 -1.73
CA PHE A 183 2.12 7.81 -2.97
C PHE A 183 2.06 6.34 -3.42
N ARG A 184 3.14 5.58 -3.30
CA ARG A 184 3.13 4.15 -3.69
C ARG A 184 2.52 3.24 -2.63
N ARG A 185 2.49 3.68 -1.37
CA ARG A 185 2.04 2.87 -0.23
C ARG A 185 0.54 2.93 -0.02
N ILE A 186 -0.08 4.10 -0.24
CA ILE A 186 -1.53 4.27 -0.08
C ILE A 186 -2.32 3.28 -0.96
N PRO A 187 -2.06 3.18 -2.30
CA PRO A 187 -2.76 2.22 -3.15
C PRO A 187 -2.53 0.77 -2.74
N TYR A 188 -1.30 0.42 -2.38
CA TYR A 188 -0.93 -0.91 -1.93
C TYR A 188 -1.76 -1.31 -0.71
N HIS A 189 -1.75 -0.49 0.35
CA HIS A 189 -2.46 -0.80 1.57
C HIS A 189 -3.98 -0.79 1.40
N TYR A 190 -4.55 0.10 0.58
CA TYR A 190 -5.99 0.01 0.26
C TYR A 190 -6.34 -1.26 -0.48
N GLU A 191 -5.49 -1.74 -1.41
CA GLU A 191 -5.69 -3.01 -2.10
C GLU A 191 -5.65 -4.21 -1.12
N GLN A 192 -4.63 -4.26 -0.24
CA GLN A 192 -4.50 -5.32 0.77
C GLN A 192 -5.60 -5.27 1.83
N ALA A 193 -6.14 -4.09 2.12
CA ALA A 193 -7.25 -3.91 3.04
C ALA A 193 -8.63 -4.24 2.43
N HIS A 194 -8.70 -4.59 1.14
CA HIS A 194 -9.95 -4.73 0.39
C HIS A 194 -10.83 -3.46 0.36
N MET A 195 -10.22 -2.29 0.52
CA MET A 195 -10.91 -0.98 0.50
C MET A 195 -10.94 -0.42 -0.93
N TYR A 196 -11.64 -1.12 -1.82
CA TYR A 196 -11.58 -0.84 -3.26
C TYR A 196 -12.23 0.47 -3.66
N LYS A 197 -13.30 0.86 -2.96
CA LYS A 197 -13.97 2.14 -3.17
C LYS A 197 -13.02 3.30 -2.88
N GLU A 198 -12.31 3.23 -1.76
CA GLU A 198 -11.33 4.22 -1.31
C GLU A 198 -10.10 4.21 -2.22
N LEU A 199 -9.64 3.03 -2.66
CA LEU A 199 -8.55 2.90 -3.64
C LEU A 199 -8.87 3.65 -4.94
N VAL A 200 -10.04 3.39 -5.54
CA VAL A 200 -10.44 4.02 -6.80
C VAL A 200 -10.66 5.53 -6.60
N ALA A 201 -11.23 5.95 -5.48
CA ALA A 201 -11.40 7.36 -5.15
C ALA A 201 -10.05 8.07 -5.01
N TYR A 202 -9.11 7.49 -4.26
CA TYR A 202 -7.76 8.02 -4.10
C TYR A 202 -7.02 8.13 -5.44
N LEU A 203 -7.01 7.05 -6.24
CA LEU A 203 -6.34 7.05 -7.55
C LEU A 203 -6.96 8.05 -8.54
N ARG A 204 -8.20 8.50 -8.34
CA ARG A 204 -8.84 9.54 -9.15
C ARG A 204 -8.65 10.95 -8.58
N SER A 205 -8.22 11.08 -7.32
CA SER A 205 -8.04 12.36 -6.66
C SER A 205 -6.74 13.06 -7.11
N SER A 206 -6.65 14.36 -6.82
CA SER A 206 -5.41 15.11 -6.98
C SER A 206 -4.30 14.69 -6.01
N GLU A 207 -4.59 13.91 -4.98
CA GLU A 207 -3.57 13.48 -4.01
C GLU A 207 -2.75 12.30 -4.52
N SER A 208 -3.22 11.59 -5.55
CA SER A 208 -2.49 10.50 -6.19
C SER A 208 -1.49 10.95 -7.26
N ARG A 209 -1.16 12.25 -7.35
CA ARG A 209 -0.30 12.83 -8.42
C ARG A 209 0.99 12.02 -8.65
N GLY A 210 1.71 11.67 -7.58
CA GLY A 210 2.96 10.92 -7.70
C GLY A 210 2.82 9.41 -7.85
N VAL A 211 1.60 8.86 -7.93
CA VAL A 211 1.41 7.47 -8.35
C VAL A 211 1.71 7.35 -9.84
N SER A 212 2.66 6.48 -10.20
CA SER A 212 3.05 6.29 -11.59
C SER A 212 1.85 5.86 -12.45
N ARG A 213 1.90 6.21 -13.74
CA ARG A 213 0.84 5.85 -14.70
C ARG A 213 0.63 4.34 -14.78
N THR A 214 1.72 3.59 -14.76
CA THR A 214 1.74 2.12 -14.85
C THR A 214 1.12 1.50 -13.59
N ASP A 215 1.50 1.95 -12.40
CA ASP A 215 0.96 1.42 -11.14
C ASP A 215 -0.53 1.70 -11.03
N ARG A 216 -0.94 2.94 -11.32
CA ARG A 216 -2.35 3.35 -11.33
C ARG A 216 -3.17 2.45 -12.25
N GLN A 217 -2.67 2.17 -13.44
CA GLN A 217 -3.34 1.28 -14.37
C GLN A 217 -3.40 -0.16 -13.83
N ALA A 218 -2.33 -0.68 -13.24
CA ALA A 218 -2.29 -2.01 -12.66
C ALA A 218 -3.32 -2.21 -11.53
N TYR A 219 -3.46 -1.25 -10.62
CA TYR A 219 -4.48 -1.27 -9.56
C TYR A 219 -5.90 -1.21 -10.14
N LEU A 220 -6.18 -0.24 -11.02
CA LEU A 220 -7.51 -0.03 -11.56
C LEU A 220 -7.95 -1.17 -12.50
N ARG A 221 -7.03 -1.75 -13.28
CA ARG A 221 -7.33 -2.87 -14.18
C ARG A 221 -7.89 -4.06 -13.41
N ARG A 222 -7.34 -4.37 -12.24
CA ARG A 222 -7.77 -5.52 -11.41
C ARG A 222 -9.18 -5.35 -10.82
N ARG A 223 -9.69 -4.11 -10.78
CA ARG A 223 -11.04 -3.78 -10.27
C ARG A 223 -12.02 -3.39 -11.36
N ARG A 224 -11.59 -3.41 -12.61
CA ARG A 224 -12.44 -3.10 -13.76
C ARG A 224 -13.37 -4.28 -14.02
N CYS A 225 -14.62 -3.98 -14.34
CA CYS A 225 -15.59 -4.97 -14.77
C CYS A 225 -15.04 -5.79 -15.96
N THR A 226 -15.12 -7.12 -15.83
CA THR A 226 -14.52 -8.05 -16.80
C THR A 226 -15.41 -8.29 -18.02
N LYS A 227 -16.66 -7.82 -18.00
CA LYS A 227 -17.63 -8.00 -19.09
C LYS A 227 -17.09 -7.40 -20.41
N GLN A 228 -16.95 -8.28 -21.40
CA GLN A 228 -16.65 -7.89 -22.78
C GLN A 228 -17.88 -7.25 -23.41
N LEU A 229 -17.64 -6.24 -24.26
CA LEU A 229 -18.67 -5.45 -24.90
C LEU A 229 -18.48 -5.48 -26.42
N SER A 230 -19.58 -5.28 -27.15
CA SER A 230 -19.56 -5.10 -28.60
C SER A 230 -18.95 -3.72 -28.94
N PHE A 231 -18.66 -3.47 -30.22
CA PHE A 231 -18.36 -2.10 -30.71
C PHE A 231 -19.63 -1.35 -31.12
N THR A 232 -20.76 -2.04 -31.18
CA THR A 232 -22.06 -1.48 -31.56
C THR A 232 -22.77 -0.96 -30.32
N ASP A 233 -23.51 0.13 -30.47
CA ASP A 233 -24.38 0.61 -29.39
C ASP A 233 -25.60 -0.32 -29.31
N ASP A 234 -25.77 -0.98 -28.18
CA ASP A 234 -26.90 -1.87 -27.90
C ASP A 234 -27.41 -1.64 -26.46
N PRO A 235 -28.60 -2.14 -26.08
CA PRO A 235 -29.15 -1.92 -24.73
C PRO A 235 -28.22 -2.41 -23.60
N PHE A 236 -27.32 -3.34 -23.89
CA PHE A 236 -26.39 -3.96 -22.95
C PHE A 236 -25.00 -3.32 -22.96
N ASN A 237 -24.73 -2.45 -23.93
CA ASN A 237 -23.45 -1.80 -24.21
C ASN A 237 -23.64 -0.35 -24.66
N GLN A 238 -23.34 0.57 -23.76
CA GLN A 238 -23.49 2.00 -24.01
C GLN A 238 -22.13 2.69 -23.98
N ARG A 239 -21.94 3.67 -24.87
CA ARG A 239 -20.82 4.61 -24.77
C ARG A 239 -20.97 5.41 -23.47
N ALA A 240 -19.85 5.66 -22.80
CA ALA A 240 -19.81 6.48 -21.61
C ALA A 240 -19.77 7.96 -21.99
N TYR A 241 -20.61 8.77 -21.32
CA TYR A 241 -20.73 10.20 -21.59
C TYR A 241 -20.58 11.03 -20.31
N LEU A 242 -20.22 12.29 -20.51
CA LEU A 242 -20.35 13.35 -19.52
C LEU A 242 -21.38 14.37 -19.97
N CYS A 243 -22.15 14.92 -19.04
CA CYS A 243 -22.86 16.15 -19.33
C CYS A 243 -21.84 17.29 -19.51
N HIS A 244 -22.22 18.32 -20.26
CA HIS A 244 -21.37 19.46 -20.54
C HIS A 244 -20.77 20.10 -19.28
N ILE A 245 -21.59 20.30 -18.24
CA ILE A 245 -21.17 20.85 -16.94
C ILE A 245 -20.08 19.97 -16.32
N CYS A 246 -20.28 18.66 -16.26
CA CYS A 246 -19.28 17.75 -15.71
C CYS A 246 -17.99 17.72 -16.54
N ALA A 247 -18.10 17.79 -17.87
CA ALA A 247 -16.95 17.81 -18.75
C ALA A 247 -16.07 19.07 -18.58
N MET A 248 -16.68 20.19 -18.23
CA MET A 248 -15.99 21.47 -18.00
C MET A 248 -15.51 21.67 -16.57
N GLN A 249 -16.26 21.21 -15.57
CA GLN A 249 -15.97 21.53 -14.17
C GLN A 249 -15.18 20.43 -13.45
N PHE A 250 -15.29 19.17 -13.89
CA PHE A 250 -14.67 18.06 -13.18
C PHE A 250 -13.31 17.69 -13.78
N LYS A 251 -12.40 17.35 -12.87
CA LYS A 251 -11.16 16.65 -13.19
C LYS A 251 -11.40 15.18 -12.88
N LEU A 252 -11.22 14.31 -13.88
CA LEU A 252 -11.29 12.86 -13.68
C LEU A 252 -9.98 12.30 -13.12
N GLY A 253 -8.97 13.15 -12.88
CA GLY A 253 -7.67 12.79 -12.33
C GLY A 253 -6.84 13.99 -11.88
N PRO A 254 -5.59 13.75 -11.45
CA PRO A 254 -4.73 14.77 -10.88
C PRO A 254 -4.30 15.87 -11.85
N TYR A 255 -4.27 15.59 -13.16
CA TYR A 255 -3.62 16.44 -14.16
C TYR A 255 -4.54 16.93 -15.29
N THR A 256 -5.77 16.42 -15.40
CA THR A 256 -6.52 16.50 -16.66
C THR A 256 -7.98 16.83 -16.44
N MET A 257 -8.51 17.67 -17.33
CA MET A 257 -9.94 17.90 -17.46
C MET A 257 -10.60 16.59 -17.89
N ALA A 258 -11.82 16.36 -17.45
CA ALA A 258 -12.50 15.08 -17.67
C ALA A 258 -12.55 14.68 -19.16
N LYS A 259 -12.78 15.64 -20.07
CA LYS A 259 -12.86 15.40 -21.52
C LYS A 259 -11.56 14.91 -22.19
N SER A 260 -10.39 15.25 -21.64
CA SER A 260 -9.08 14.87 -22.19
C SER A 260 -8.38 13.77 -21.39
N SER A 261 -9.11 13.14 -20.47
CA SER A 261 -8.61 12.12 -19.57
C SER A 261 -9.13 10.74 -19.97
N CYS A 262 -8.33 9.71 -19.72
CA CYS A 262 -8.79 8.33 -19.75
C CYS A 262 -9.82 8.10 -18.65
N LEU A 263 -10.99 7.58 -18.99
CA LEU A 263 -12.03 7.29 -17.99
C LEU A 263 -11.56 6.31 -16.89
N ILE A 264 -10.65 5.40 -17.23
CA ILE A 264 -10.13 4.37 -16.34
C ILE A 264 -8.99 4.95 -15.52
N CYS A 265 -7.82 5.11 -16.14
CA CYS A 265 -6.60 5.49 -15.43
C CYS A 265 -6.39 6.99 -15.30
N THR A 266 -7.31 7.83 -15.79
CA THR A 266 -7.28 9.30 -15.62
C THR A 266 -6.11 10.02 -16.32
N ASN A 267 -5.19 9.27 -16.95
CA ASN A 267 -4.08 9.82 -17.70
C ASN A 267 -4.57 10.68 -18.86
N MET A 268 -3.78 11.68 -19.22
CA MET A 268 -4.03 12.51 -20.40
C MET A 268 -4.04 11.65 -21.65
N ILE A 269 -5.11 11.76 -22.44
CA ILE A 269 -5.15 11.22 -23.79
C ILE A 269 -4.55 12.32 -24.68
N MET A 270 -3.30 12.14 -25.08
CA MET A 270 -2.66 13.02 -26.07
C MET A 270 -3.43 12.88 -27.39
N GLY A 271 -4.20 13.91 -27.73
CA GLY A 271 -4.99 13.99 -28.95
C GLY A 271 -4.18 14.65 -30.06
N GLY A 272 -3.83 13.88 -31.07
CA GLY A 272 -3.32 14.40 -32.33
C GLY A 272 -3.67 13.41 -33.42
N ASN A 273 -4.75 13.69 -34.14
CA ASN A 273 -5.14 12.99 -35.38
C ASN A 273 -5.45 11.49 -35.22
N MET A 274 -6.50 11.17 -34.46
CA MET A 274 -7.09 9.84 -34.59
C MET A 274 -7.90 9.83 -35.90
N THR A 275 -7.46 9.02 -36.87
CA THR A 275 -8.33 8.60 -37.97
C THR A 275 -9.63 8.02 -37.39
N GLN A 276 -10.77 8.18 -38.10
CA GLN A 276 -12.09 7.74 -37.61
C GLN A 276 -12.09 6.28 -37.10
N THR A 277 -11.29 5.42 -37.73
CA THR A 277 -11.11 4.02 -37.33
C THR A 277 -10.44 3.84 -35.96
N ASN A 278 -9.49 4.70 -35.60
CA ASN A 278 -8.84 4.67 -34.29
C ASN A 278 -9.67 5.35 -33.20
N ALA A 279 -10.55 6.30 -33.57
CA ALA A 279 -11.47 6.93 -32.64
C ALA A 279 -12.46 5.91 -32.05
N LEU A 280 -13.06 5.07 -32.89
CA LEU A 280 -13.99 4.00 -32.46
C LEU A 280 -13.34 2.99 -31.49
N ARG A 281 -12.04 2.71 -31.66
CA ARG A 281 -11.30 1.74 -30.83
C ARG A 281 -11.03 2.24 -29.41
N ARG A 282 -11.08 3.55 -29.17
CA ARG A 282 -10.76 4.16 -27.87
C ARG A 282 -11.98 4.72 -27.14
N GLU A 283 -13.19 4.46 -27.62
CA GLU A 283 -14.41 4.86 -26.94
C GLU A 283 -14.53 4.14 -25.60
N ALA A 284 -14.76 4.91 -24.54
CA ALA A 284 -15.10 4.33 -23.26
C ALA A 284 -16.52 3.77 -23.32
N ARG A 285 -16.69 2.49 -22.98
CA ARG A 285 -17.98 1.81 -22.97
C ARG A 285 -18.31 1.25 -21.60
N VAL A 286 -19.58 1.21 -21.25
CA VAL A 286 -20.10 0.65 -19.99
C VAL A 286 -21.16 -0.41 -20.27
N CYS A 287 -21.16 -1.47 -19.48
CA CYS A 287 -22.19 -2.50 -19.55
C CYS A 287 -23.47 -2.02 -18.87
N GLN A 288 -24.57 -2.75 -19.05
CA GLN A 288 -25.85 -2.47 -18.40
C GLN A 288 -25.77 -2.26 -16.87
N LYS A 289 -24.91 -2.99 -16.14
CA LYS A 289 -24.73 -2.82 -14.67
C LYS A 289 -24.15 -1.45 -14.31
N HIS A 290 -23.31 -0.88 -15.19
CA HIS A 290 -22.55 0.34 -14.93
C HIS A 290 -23.02 1.56 -15.74
N GLY A 291 -23.87 1.35 -16.74
CA GLY A 291 -24.50 2.37 -17.57
C GLY A 291 -25.97 2.60 -17.21
N SER A 292 -26.63 3.44 -17.98
CA SER A 292 -28.07 3.69 -17.84
C SER A 292 -28.89 2.53 -18.36
N ILE A 293 -29.72 1.93 -17.51
CA ILE A 293 -30.68 0.91 -17.95
C ILE A 293 -31.89 1.63 -18.57
N GLY A 294 -32.26 1.26 -19.80
CA GLY A 294 -33.66 1.37 -20.23
C GLY A 294 -34.13 2.65 -20.93
N TYR A 295 -33.26 3.55 -21.40
CA TYR A 295 -33.71 4.75 -22.13
C TYR A 295 -33.07 4.87 -23.53
N PRO A 296 -33.73 4.41 -24.60
CA PRO A 296 -33.16 4.41 -25.96
C PRO A 296 -32.82 5.81 -26.50
N HIS A 297 -33.51 6.85 -25.99
CA HIS A 297 -33.36 8.24 -26.42
C HIS A 297 -32.62 9.12 -25.41
N SER A 298 -32.02 8.54 -24.36
CA SER A 298 -31.26 9.32 -23.40
C SER A 298 -29.95 8.64 -23.03
N ILE A 299 -28.98 9.45 -22.62
CA ILE A 299 -27.68 9.04 -22.14
C ILE A 299 -27.44 9.62 -20.76
N GLN A 300 -26.86 8.81 -19.88
CA GLN A 300 -26.59 9.20 -18.51
C GLN A 300 -25.15 9.69 -18.35
N CYS A 301 -24.97 10.85 -17.71
CA CYS A 301 -23.65 11.32 -17.31
C CYS A 301 -23.04 10.35 -16.30
N ILE A 302 -21.82 9.85 -16.54
CA ILE A 302 -21.21 8.85 -15.64
C ILE A 302 -20.85 9.43 -14.25
N ILE A 303 -20.65 10.75 -14.16
CA ILE A 303 -20.32 11.46 -12.91
C ILE A 303 -21.58 11.83 -12.13
N CYS A 304 -22.40 12.76 -12.65
CA CYS A 304 -23.55 13.29 -11.91
C CYS A 304 -24.83 12.46 -12.06
N LYS A 305 -24.81 11.39 -12.87
CA LYS A 305 -25.95 10.49 -13.13
C LYS A 305 -27.20 11.15 -13.72
N SER A 306 -27.12 12.42 -14.12
CA SER A 306 -28.21 13.12 -14.83
C SER A 306 -28.41 12.55 -16.23
N LEU A 307 -29.66 12.33 -16.61
CA LEU A 307 -30.05 11.92 -17.97
C LEU A 307 -30.03 13.13 -18.91
N ARG A 308 -29.58 12.90 -20.16
CA ARG A 308 -29.53 13.88 -21.24
C ARG A 308 -30.10 13.26 -22.51
N PRO A 309 -30.82 14.00 -23.36
CA PRO A 309 -31.29 13.47 -24.63
C PRO A 309 -30.12 13.02 -25.51
N LYS A 310 -30.27 11.88 -26.17
CA LYS A 310 -29.29 11.39 -27.14
C LYS A 310 -29.46 12.21 -28.43
N VAL A 311 -28.45 13.01 -28.76
CA VAL A 311 -28.46 13.81 -29.99
C VAL A 311 -28.11 12.91 -31.17
N THR A 312 -29.04 12.73 -32.12
CA THR A 312 -28.83 11.92 -33.33
C THR A 312 -29.07 12.78 -34.57
N GLY A 313 -28.10 12.81 -35.48
CA GLY A 313 -28.28 13.38 -36.82
C GLY A 313 -28.03 14.89 -36.96
N THR A 314 -27.76 15.61 -35.87
CA THR A 314 -27.34 17.02 -35.91
C THR A 314 -25.85 17.16 -35.59
N ALA A 315 -25.22 18.23 -36.11
CA ALA A 315 -23.85 18.55 -35.73
C ALA A 315 -23.75 18.75 -34.20
N PRO A 316 -22.68 18.27 -33.55
CA PRO A 316 -22.55 18.35 -32.11
C PRO A 316 -22.52 19.82 -31.65
N SER A 317 -23.47 20.19 -30.79
CA SER A 317 -23.54 21.47 -30.11
C SER A 317 -22.59 21.52 -28.91
N VAL A 318 -22.24 22.73 -28.47
CA VAL A 318 -21.43 22.96 -27.27
C VAL A 318 -22.07 22.34 -26.03
N THR A 319 -23.41 22.32 -25.95
CA THR A 319 -24.17 21.78 -24.82
C THR A 319 -24.34 20.26 -24.85
N ASP A 320 -23.89 19.60 -25.93
CA ASP A 320 -24.09 18.18 -26.11
C ASP A 320 -23.24 17.37 -25.13
N PRO A 321 -23.70 16.17 -24.75
CA PRO A 321 -22.92 15.28 -23.91
C PRO A 321 -21.59 14.90 -24.57
N VAL A 322 -20.52 14.99 -23.80
CA VAL A 322 -19.16 14.75 -24.28
C VAL A 322 -18.86 13.25 -24.17
N PRO A 323 -18.54 12.56 -25.28
CA PRO A 323 -18.14 11.15 -25.22
C PRO A 323 -16.81 11.02 -24.49
N LEU A 324 -16.70 9.98 -23.67
CA LEU A 324 -15.48 9.65 -22.95
C LEU A 324 -14.63 8.66 -23.72
N ASN A 325 -13.31 8.74 -23.51
CA ASN A 325 -12.35 7.87 -24.15
C ASN A 325 -11.46 7.16 -23.11
N ILE A 326 -10.78 6.12 -23.55
CA ILE A 326 -9.72 5.43 -22.80
C ILE A 326 -8.36 5.67 -23.46
N CYS A 327 -7.29 5.71 -22.68
CA CYS A 327 -5.95 5.79 -23.24
C CYS A 327 -5.56 4.47 -23.94
N PHE A 328 -4.53 4.55 -24.77
CA PHE A 328 -3.99 3.40 -25.51
C PHE A 328 -3.60 2.26 -24.58
N ASP A 329 -2.90 2.55 -23.49
CA ASP A 329 -2.45 1.52 -22.55
C ASP A 329 -3.63 0.79 -21.92
N CYS A 330 -4.69 1.51 -21.53
CA CYS A 330 -5.89 0.92 -20.95
C CYS A 330 -6.71 0.10 -21.97
N TRP A 331 -6.62 0.45 -23.26
CA TRP A 331 -7.22 -0.33 -24.34
C TRP A 331 -6.44 -1.63 -24.58
N PHE A 332 -5.12 -1.56 -24.74
CA PHE A 332 -4.26 -2.73 -24.96
C PHE A 332 -4.24 -3.69 -23.78
N ALA A 333 -4.24 -3.16 -22.55
CA ALA A 333 -4.31 -4.00 -21.35
C ALA A 333 -5.62 -4.79 -21.26
N GLY A 334 -6.66 -4.42 -22.02
CA GLY A 334 -7.89 -5.20 -22.18
C GLY A 334 -7.84 -6.26 -23.28
N GLY A 335 -6.69 -6.45 -23.93
CA GLY A 335 -6.51 -7.33 -25.09
C GLY A 335 -7.01 -6.72 -26.40
N ALA A 336 -7.08 -5.39 -26.49
CA ALA A 336 -7.68 -4.67 -27.63
C ALA A 336 -9.18 -4.98 -27.87
N ILE A 337 -9.84 -5.60 -26.91
CA ILE A 337 -11.28 -5.90 -26.92
C ILE A 337 -12.02 -4.83 -26.07
N PRO A 338 -13.18 -4.32 -26.51
CA PRO A 338 -13.98 -3.43 -25.69
C PRO A 338 -14.41 -4.13 -24.40
N ARG A 339 -14.09 -3.52 -23.26
CA ARG A 339 -14.53 -3.98 -21.94
C ARG A 339 -15.26 -2.86 -21.23
N CYS A 340 -16.13 -3.23 -20.31
CA CYS A 340 -16.80 -2.25 -19.47
C CYS A 340 -15.79 -1.40 -18.68
N CYS A 341 -15.91 -0.09 -18.73
CA CYS A 341 -15.06 0.86 -17.99
C CYS A 341 -15.55 1.13 -16.57
N GLY A 342 -16.61 0.45 -16.13
CA GLY A 342 -17.08 0.46 -14.75
C GLY A 342 -16.14 -0.31 -13.83
N PHE A 343 -16.18 0.03 -12.54
CA PHE A 343 -15.42 -0.65 -11.50
C PHE A 343 -16.35 -1.48 -10.63
N GLU A 344 -15.92 -2.69 -10.29
CA GLU A 344 -16.54 -3.56 -9.30
C GLU A 344 -15.88 -3.23 -7.95
N LEU A 345 -16.67 -2.60 -7.06
CA LEU A 345 -16.20 -2.05 -5.79
C LEU A 345 -16.70 -2.85 -4.57
N GLU A 346 -17.32 -4.01 -4.83
CA GLU A 346 -17.85 -4.95 -3.83
C GLU A 346 -16.81 -6.01 -3.44
#